data_AF-A0A814KYS6-F1
#
_entry.id   AF-A0A814KYS6-F1
#
_cell.length_a   1.000
_cell.length_b   1.000
_cell.length_c   1.000
_cell.angle_alpha   90.00
_cell.angle_beta   90.00
_cell.angle_gamma   90.00
#
_symmetry.space_group_name_H-M   'P 1'
#
loop_
_entity.id
_entity.type
_entity.pdbx_description
1 polymer ?
#
loop_
_entity_poly.entity_id
_entity_poly.type
_entity_poly.pdbx_seq_one_letter_code
_entity_poly.pdbx_strand_id
1 'polypeptide(L)'
;MPHRIIDPEQFVKKGEDENGVLENTVNNINMSPLEPIAVIGMACAFAGGINSPESLWDVLKSSIDVGKEIPNERFDIDSFTAHLANIYPNVKNDLVRRAYLFDNDVLDQFDSAFFGITDGEAM
;
A
#
# COMPACT_ATOMS: atom_id res chain seq x y z
N MET A 1 0.86 59.49 -40.55
CA MET A 1 0.85 58.63 -39.35
C MET A 1 2.21 58.78 -38.67
N PRO A 2 2.31 59.24 -37.41
CA PRO A 2 3.59 59.26 -36.73
C PRO A 2 3.98 57.84 -36.32
N HIS A 3 5.14 57.37 -36.79
CA HIS A 3 5.75 56.13 -36.33
C HIS A 3 6.12 56.30 -34.84
N ARG A 4 5.44 55.54 -33.97
CA ARG A 4 5.75 55.49 -32.54
C ARG A 4 7.05 54.72 -32.37
N ILE A 5 8.16 55.46 -32.28
CA ILE A 5 9.47 54.89 -31.93
C ILE A 5 9.34 54.42 -30.48
N ILE A 6 9.48 53.11 -30.25
CA ILE A 6 9.49 52.53 -28.92
C ILE A 6 10.78 53.01 -28.24
N ASP A 7 10.65 53.60 -27.06
CA ASP A 7 11.79 54.07 -26.28
C ASP A 7 12.66 52.86 -25.89
N PRO A 8 13.96 52.84 -26.27
CA PRO A 8 14.85 51.74 -25.93
C PRO A 8 14.88 51.43 -24.43
N GLU A 9 14.74 52.43 -23.56
CA GLU A 9 14.73 52.21 -22.11
C GLU A 9 13.47 51.47 -21.63
N GLN A 10 12.33 51.70 -22.28
CA GLN A 10 11.10 50.97 -21.96
C GLN A 10 11.16 49.51 -22.41
N PHE A 11 11.88 49.23 -23.50
CA PHE A 11 12.09 47.86 -23.97
C PHE A 11 13.04 47.09 -23.04
N VAL A 12 14.13 47.73 -22.59
CA VAL A 12 15.09 47.11 -21.65
C VAL A 12 14.44 46.80 -20.31
N LYS A 13 13.71 47.75 -19.71
CA LYS A 13 13.01 47.49 -18.43
C LYS A 13 12.00 46.36 -18.53
N LYS A 14 11.21 46.33 -19.60
CA LYS A 14 10.25 45.24 -19.82
C LYS A 14 10.94 43.89 -19.97
N GLY A 15 12.09 43.86 -20.64
CA GLY A 15 12.98 42.71 -20.76
C GLY A 15 13.56 42.24 -19.42
N GLU A 16 13.99 43.15 -18.56
CA GLU A 16 14.51 42.83 -17.23
C GLU A 16 13.42 42.30 -16.29
N ASP A 17 12.24 42.92 -16.32
CA ASP A 17 11.09 42.51 -15.53
C ASP A 17 10.58 41.12 -15.95
N GLU A 18 10.48 40.85 -17.26
CA GLU A 18 10.02 39.55 -17.78
C GLU A 18 11.06 38.45 -17.58
N ASN A 19 12.36 38.75 -17.72
CA ASN A 19 13.43 37.80 -17.41
C ASN A 19 13.44 37.44 -15.92
N GLY A 20 13.24 38.40 -15.02
CA GLY A 20 13.14 38.12 -13.58
C GLY A 20 11.93 37.25 -13.19
N VAL A 21 10.80 37.42 -13.86
CA VAL A 21 9.61 36.56 -13.67
C VAL A 21 9.85 35.14 -14.20
N LEU A 22 10.50 35.02 -15.37
CA LEU A 22 10.85 33.74 -15.97
C LEU A 22 11.89 32.99 -15.13
N GLU A 23 12.94 33.67 -14.64
CA GLU A 23 13.94 33.08 -13.75
C GLU A 23 13.34 32.60 -12.43
N ASN A 24 12.45 33.38 -11.80
CA ASN A 24 11.76 32.97 -10.58
C ASN A 24 10.82 31.78 -10.82
N THR A 25 10.13 31.74 -11.97
CA THR A 25 9.28 30.62 -12.35
C THR A 25 10.11 29.36 -12.62
N VAL A 26 11.24 29.50 -13.33
CA VAL A 26 12.17 28.40 -13.64
C VAL A 26 12.85 27.85 -12.38
N ASN A 27 13.19 28.72 -11.42
CA ASN A 27 13.72 28.32 -10.13
C ASN A 27 12.66 27.62 -9.25
N ASN A 28 11.38 27.98 -9.38
CA ASN A 28 10.29 27.32 -8.65
C ASN A 28 9.86 25.98 -9.27
N ILE A 29 10.04 25.77 -10.58
CA ILE A 29 9.77 24.48 -11.25
C ILE A 29 10.97 23.52 -11.16
N ASN A 30 12.20 24.02 -11.01
CA ASN A 30 13.37 23.20 -10.78
C ASN A 30 13.54 22.86 -9.29
N MET A 31 12.86 21.78 -8.91
CA MET A 31 13.06 21.01 -7.68
C MET A 31 12.89 21.80 -6.38
N SER A 32 11.63 22.07 -6.01
CA SER A 32 11.30 21.78 -4.61
C SER A 32 11.62 20.29 -4.39
N PRO A 33 12.51 19.92 -3.45
CA PRO A 33 12.69 18.52 -3.11
C PRO A 33 11.32 17.97 -2.75
N LEU A 34 10.95 16.82 -3.31
CA LEU A 34 9.68 16.14 -3.04
C LEU A 34 9.41 16.21 -1.53
N GLU A 35 8.31 16.85 -1.15
CA GLU A 35 7.96 17.00 0.26
C GLU A 35 7.86 15.60 0.90
N PRO A 36 8.64 15.31 1.96
CA PRO A 36 8.59 14.00 2.60
C PRO A 36 7.23 13.73 3.22
N ILE A 37 6.65 12.56 2.93
CA ILE A 37 5.39 12.12 3.54
C ILE A 37 5.69 11.37 4.85
N ALA A 38 5.21 11.91 5.96
CA ALA A 38 5.37 11.27 7.27
C ALA A 38 4.29 10.19 7.50
N VAL A 39 4.71 9.03 8.01
CA VAL A 39 3.79 8.02 8.56
C VAL A 39 3.44 8.42 9.99
N ILE A 40 2.22 8.92 10.20
CA ILE A 40 1.74 9.44 11.50
C ILE A 40 0.95 8.42 12.33
N GLY A 41 0.66 7.26 11.76
CA GLY A 41 -0.10 6.19 12.43
C GLY A 41 -0.08 4.90 11.64
N MET A 42 -0.22 3.78 12.33
CA MET A 42 -0.24 2.43 11.76
C MET A 42 -1.22 1.55 12.54
N ALA A 43 -1.90 0.66 11.84
CA ALA A 43 -2.65 -0.44 12.41
C ALA A 43 -2.38 -1.68 11.54
N CYS A 44 -2.41 -2.86 12.14
CA CYS A 44 -2.18 -4.08 11.39
C CYS A 44 -2.89 -5.29 11.99
N ALA A 45 -3.13 -6.26 11.12
CA ALA A 45 -3.51 -7.61 11.50
C ALA A 45 -2.67 -8.55 10.63
N PHE A 46 -1.91 -9.45 11.25
CA PHE A 46 -1.08 -10.46 10.60
C PHE A 46 -1.30 -11.85 11.24
N ALA A 47 -0.78 -12.87 10.56
CA ALA A 47 -0.76 -14.25 11.06
C ALA A 47 -0.06 -14.36 12.42
N GLY A 48 -0.46 -15.37 13.22
CA GLY A 48 0.11 -15.59 14.56
C GLY A 48 -0.44 -14.63 15.62
N GLY A 49 -1.69 -14.17 15.47
CA GLY A 49 -2.36 -13.31 16.45
C GLY A 49 -1.79 -11.88 16.54
N ILE A 50 -1.01 -11.43 15.55
CA ILE A 50 -0.39 -10.11 15.55
C ILE A 50 -1.44 -9.07 15.16
N ASN A 51 -1.88 -8.25 16.11
CA ASN A 51 -2.91 -7.23 15.92
C ASN A 51 -2.47 -5.81 16.30
N SER A 52 -1.16 -5.58 16.43
CA SER A 52 -0.60 -4.27 16.76
C SER A 52 0.77 -4.06 16.10
N PRO A 53 1.16 -2.80 15.80
CA PRO A 53 2.51 -2.50 15.31
C PRO A 53 3.62 -2.99 16.25
N GLU A 54 3.39 -2.95 17.57
CA GLU A 54 4.34 -3.42 18.59
C GLU A 54 4.56 -4.93 18.50
N SER A 55 3.47 -5.72 18.45
CA SER A 55 3.57 -7.17 18.32
C SER A 55 4.17 -7.60 16.99
N LEU A 56 3.90 -6.87 15.91
CA LEU A 56 4.57 -7.06 14.63
C LEU A 56 6.08 -6.82 14.77
N TRP A 57 6.47 -5.72 15.41
CA TRP A 57 7.87 -5.37 15.58
C TRP A 57 8.63 -6.40 16.40
N ASP A 58 8.03 -6.96 17.44
CA ASP A 58 8.64 -8.02 18.26
C ASP A 58 8.87 -9.30 17.47
N VAL A 59 7.92 -9.71 16.63
CA VAL A 59 8.06 -10.89 15.75
C VAL A 59 9.15 -10.67 14.70
N LEU A 60 9.19 -9.49 14.07
CA LEU A 60 10.20 -9.15 13.07
C LEU A 60 11.61 -9.12 13.66
N LYS A 61 11.80 -8.47 14.82
CA LYS A 61 13.10 -8.44 15.52
C LYS A 61 13.55 -9.85 15.95
N SER A 62 12.60 -10.69 16.33
CA SER A 62 12.88 -12.05 16.82
C SER A 62 12.99 -13.08 15.69
N SER A 63 12.73 -12.69 14.44
CA SER A 63 12.72 -13.57 13.26
C SER A 63 11.87 -14.84 13.46
N ILE A 64 10.68 -14.69 14.08
CA ILE A 64 9.80 -15.82 14.39
C ILE A 64 8.98 -16.19 13.14
N ASP A 65 9.04 -17.46 12.71
CA ASP A 65 8.13 -18.01 11.69
C ASP A 65 6.77 -18.31 12.32
N VAL A 66 5.77 -17.51 11.96
CA VAL A 66 4.37 -17.69 12.38
C VAL A 66 3.53 -18.48 11.37
N GLY A 67 4.15 -18.99 10.30
CA GLY A 67 3.50 -19.81 9.29
C GLY A 67 2.97 -21.12 9.87
N LYS A 68 1.76 -21.49 9.46
CA LYS A 68 1.07 -22.71 9.88
C LYS A 68 0.63 -23.51 8.65
N GLU A 69 0.30 -24.79 8.85
CA GLU A 69 -0.43 -25.55 7.83
C GLU A 69 -1.77 -24.88 7.54
N ILE A 70 -2.22 -24.91 6.28
CA ILE A 70 -3.53 -24.42 5.89
C ILE A 70 -4.59 -25.29 6.60
N PRO A 71 -5.47 -24.71 7.44
CA PRO A 71 -6.51 -25.48 8.11
C PRO A 71 -7.50 -26.07 7.11
N ASN A 72 -7.91 -27.33 7.34
CA ASN A 72 -8.87 -28.01 6.46
C ASN A 72 -10.23 -27.30 6.41
N GLU A 73 -10.61 -26.59 7.49
CA GLU A 73 -11.85 -25.82 7.55
C GLU A 73 -11.84 -24.64 6.57
N ARG A 74 -10.65 -24.13 6.21
CA ARG A 74 -10.48 -23.03 5.24
C ARG A 74 -10.41 -23.57 3.82
N PHE A 75 -9.65 -24.65 3.63
CA PHE A 75 -9.48 -25.28 2.35
C PHE A 75 -8.99 -26.72 2.53
N ASP A 76 -9.77 -27.67 2.00
CA ASP A 76 -9.39 -29.09 1.96
C ASP A 76 -8.33 -29.32 0.88
N ILE A 77 -7.08 -29.11 1.26
CA ILE A 77 -5.93 -29.27 0.38
C ILE A 77 -5.71 -30.73 -0.03
N ASP A 78 -6.18 -31.69 0.77
CA ASP A 78 -6.01 -33.11 0.47
C ASP A 78 -6.95 -33.56 -0.63
N SER A 79 -8.22 -33.14 -0.58
CA SER A 79 -9.19 -33.33 -1.65
C SER A 79 -8.71 -32.66 -2.95
N PHE A 80 -8.21 -31.42 -2.86
CA PHE A 80 -7.65 -30.73 -4.02
C PHE A 80 -6.43 -31.45 -4.60
N THR A 81 -5.51 -31.89 -3.75
CA THR A 81 -4.32 -32.65 -4.16
C THR A 81 -4.72 -33.96 -4.84
N ALA A 82 -5.70 -34.69 -4.28
CA ALA A 82 -6.19 -35.94 -4.85
C ALA A 82 -6.82 -35.72 -6.22
N HIS A 83 -7.60 -34.64 -6.40
CA HIS A 83 -8.15 -34.26 -7.69
C HIS A 83 -7.05 -34.01 -8.73
N LEU A 84 -6.04 -33.22 -8.37
CA LEU A 84 -4.93 -32.90 -9.28
C LEU A 84 -4.03 -34.10 -9.57
N ALA A 85 -3.88 -35.05 -8.64
CA ALA A 85 -3.06 -36.24 -8.85
C ALA A 85 -3.56 -37.12 -10.00
N ASN A 86 -4.86 -37.04 -10.33
CA ASN A 86 -5.44 -37.72 -11.50
C ASN A 86 -5.00 -37.11 -12.83
N ILE A 87 -4.51 -35.86 -12.82
CA ILE A 87 -4.12 -35.08 -14.01
C ILE A 87 -2.60 -34.95 -14.08
N TYR A 88 -1.95 -34.75 -12.93
CA TYR A 88 -0.53 -34.49 -12.78
C TYR A 88 0.10 -35.48 -11.79
N PRO A 89 0.71 -36.58 -12.27
CA PRO A 89 1.43 -37.50 -11.41
C PRO A 89 2.65 -36.77 -10.86
N ASN A 90 2.68 -36.55 -9.54
CA ASN A 90 3.68 -35.83 -8.70
C ASN A 90 3.24 -34.48 -8.10
N VAL A 91 2.01 -34.02 -8.36
CA VAL A 91 1.52 -32.71 -7.87
C VAL A 91 1.66 -32.50 -6.35
N LYS A 92 1.64 -33.57 -5.55
CA LYS A 92 1.76 -33.48 -4.09
C LYS A 92 3.06 -32.79 -3.62
N ASN A 93 4.15 -32.94 -4.37
CA ASN A 93 5.44 -32.32 -4.02
C ASN A 93 5.53 -30.86 -4.46
N ASP A 94 4.67 -30.43 -5.39
CA ASP A 94 4.68 -29.08 -5.96
C ASP A 94 3.69 -28.14 -5.25
N LEU A 95 2.85 -28.67 -4.36
CA LEU A 95 1.84 -27.89 -3.65
C LEU A 95 2.35 -27.27 -2.35
N VAL A 96 2.11 -25.98 -2.20
CA VAL A 96 2.33 -25.25 -0.96
C VAL A 96 1.22 -25.58 0.02
N ARG A 97 1.58 -26.07 1.21
CA ARG A 97 0.64 -26.47 2.27
C ARG A 97 0.70 -25.59 3.51
N ARG A 98 1.70 -24.72 3.61
CA ARG A 98 1.89 -23.75 4.69
C ARG A 98 1.59 -22.34 4.21
N ALA A 99 0.96 -21.56 5.07
CA ALA A 99 0.62 -20.17 4.79
C ALA A 99 0.66 -19.32 6.07
N TYR A 100 0.69 -18.00 5.88
CA TYR A 100 0.55 -17.01 6.93
C TYR A 100 -0.93 -16.56 6.93
N LEU A 101 -1.75 -17.25 7.72
CA LEU A 101 -3.19 -17.02 7.79
C LEU A 101 -3.58 -16.40 9.13
N PHE A 102 -4.68 -15.63 9.12
CA PHE A 102 -5.40 -15.32 10.35
C PHE A 102 -5.88 -16.61 11.02
N ASP A 103 -5.87 -16.57 12.34
CA ASP A 103 -6.48 -17.63 13.14
C ASP A 103 -7.99 -17.65 12.88
N ASN A 104 -8.56 -18.85 12.84
CA ASN A 104 -9.94 -19.07 12.37
C ASN A 104 -10.99 -18.36 13.22
N ASP A 105 -10.69 -18.13 14.50
CA ASP A 105 -11.57 -17.43 15.42
C ASP A 105 -11.76 -15.95 15.07
N VAL A 106 -10.80 -15.31 14.38
CA VAL A 106 -10.84 -13.86 14.06
C VAL A 106 -11.66 -13.56 12.81
N LEU A 107 -11.80 -14.50 11.88
CA LEU A 107 -12.37 -14.22 10.55
C LEU A 107 -13.86 -13.86 10.58
N ASP A 108 -14.59 -14.43 11.53
CA ASP A 108 -16.02 -14.20 11.70
C ASP A 108 -16.29 -13.04 12.69
N GLN A 109 -15.24 -12.37 13.17
CA GLN A 109 -15.35 -11.25 14.10
C GLN A 109 -15.33 -9.92 13.35
N PHE A 110 -16.51 -9.33 13.22
CA PHE A 110 -16.69 -7.97 12.70
C PHE A 110 -17.66 -7.19 13.61
N ASP A 111 -17.22 -6.03 14.09
CA ASP A 111 -18.07 -5.15 14.91
C ASP A 111 -19.02 -4.34 14.00
N SER A 112 -20.08 -5.00 13.54
CA SER A 112 -21.09 -4.42 12.64
C SER A 112 -21.75 -3.18 13.25
N ALA A 113 -22.03 -3.22 14.56
CA ALA A 113 -22.70 -2.14 15.30
C ALA A 113 -21.86 -0.85 15.33
N PHE A 114 -20.54 -0.95 15.50
CA PHE A 114 -19.64 0.20 15.45
C PHE A 114 -19.71 0.94 14.10
N PHE A 115 -19.85 0.20 13.00
CA PHE A 115 -19.96 0.77 11.66
C PHE A 115 -21.40 1.07 11.22
N GLY A 116 -22.41 0.74 12.04
CA GLY A 116 -23.82 0.90 11.69
C GLY A 116 -24.31 -0.04 10.59
N ILE A 117 -23.65 -1.19 10.42
CA ILE A 117 -24.00 -2.23 9.44
C ILE A 117 -24.90 -3.27 10.12
N THR A 118 -25.87 -3.82 9.38
CA THR A 118 -26.73 -4.90 9.90
C THR A 118 -26.04 -6.26 9.81
N ASP A 119 -26.38 -7.19 10.70
CA ASP A 119 -25.77 -8.53 10.70
C ASP A 119 -25.94 -9.27 9.37
N GLY A 120 -27.08 -9.08 8.68
CA GLY A 120 -27.33 -9.70 7.38
C GLY A 120 -26.51 -9.12 6.22
N GLU A 121 -25.92 -7.93 6.39
CA GLU A 121 -24.99 -7.33 5.42
C GLU A 121 -23.53 -7.61 5.77
N ALA A 122 -23.25 -7.92 7.04
CA ALA A 122 -21.93 -8.29 7.53
C ALA A 122 -21.58 -9.79 7.33
N MET A 123 -22.57 -10.65 7.06
CA MET A 123 -22.43 -12.10 6.91
C MET A 123 -22.34 -12.57 5.45
#